data_AF-A0A2W5XSG9-F1
#
_entry.id   AF-A0A2W5XSG9-F1
#
_cell.length_a   1.000
_cell.length_b   1.000
_cell.length_c   1.000
_cell.angle_alpha   90.00
_cell.angle_beta   90.00
_cell.angle_gamma   90.00
#
_symmetry.space_group_name_H-M   'P 1'
#
loop_
_entity.id
_entity.type
_entity.pdbx_description
1 polymer ?
#
loop_
_entity_poly.entity_id
_entity_poly.type
_entity_poly.pdbx_seq_one_letter_code
_entity_poly.pdbx_strand_id
1 'polypeptide(L)'
;MPPLATGDDPPGSTGTPYTVIFPTDGGPPPADLEHPAALPRIGETVEYLDHAGRCQRYVVVDVVHTLQVASEHRPVVGAEPSLPAGVAREQRAPDEAPSGDGALRAGLPRVFLAEAEADHLG
;
A
#
# COMPACT_ATOMS: atom_id res chain seq x y z
N MET A 1 -32.46 -0.33 -30.37
CA MET A 1 -32.00 -0.03 -29.00
C MET A 1 -30.82 -0.92 -28.70
N PRO A 2 -29.61 -0.41 -28.48
CA PRO A 2 -28.52 -1.23 -27.97
C PRO A 2 -28.74 -1.50 -26.47
N PRO A 3 -28.30 -2.66 -25.94
CA PRO A 3 -28.43 -2.96 -24.53
C PRO A 3 -27.52 -2.04 -23.69
N LEU A 4 -28.02 -1.64 -22.51
CA LEU A 4 -27.24 -0.97 -21.48
C LEU A 4 -26.03 -1.86 -21.12
N ALA A 5 -24.83 -1.28 -21.16
CA ALA A 5 -23.66 -1.86 -20.53
C ALA A 5 -23.87 -1.87 -19.00
N THR A 6 -24.32 -3.00 -18.48
CA THR A 6 -24.07 -3.38 -17.08
C THR A 6 -22.56 -3.42 -16.88
N GLY A 7 -22.06 -2.72 -15.87
CA GLY A 7 -20.65 -2.63 -15.52
C GLY A 7 -20.03 -4.03 -15.44
N ASP A 8 -19.22 -4.34 -16.44
CA ASP A 8 -18.39 -5.53 -16.53
C ASP A 8 -17.05 -5.15 -15.88
N ASP A 9 -16.99 -5.20 -14.55
CA ASP A 9 -15.69 -5.47 -13.93
C ASP A 9 -15.40 -6.95 -14.14
N PRO A 10 -14.32 -7.32 -14.86
CA PRO A 10 -14.06 -8.71 -15.18
C PRO A 10 -13.79 -9.51 -13.89
N PRO A 11 -14.36 -10.73 -13.74
CA PRO A 11 -14.05 -11.62 -12.64
C PRO A 11 -12.58 -12.05 -12.78
N GLY A 12 -11.69 -11.36 -12.07
CA GLY A 12 -10.25 -11.49 -12.27
C GLY A 12 -9.43 -10.24 -11.96
N SER A 13 -10.05 -9.11 -11.59
CA SER A 13 -9.34 -8.00 -10.93
C SER A 13 -8.81 -8.48 -9.57
N THR A 14 -7.71 -9.23 -9.58
CA THR A 14 -6.84 -9.39 -8.41
C THR A 14 -6.38 -7.98 -8.06
N GLY A 15 -7.00 -7.39 -7.05
CA GLY A 15 -6.62 -6.07 -6.56
C GLY A 15 -5.12 -6.03 -6.24
N THR A 16 -4.60 -4.82 -6.12
CA THR A 16 -3.23 -4.60 -5.67
C THR A 16 -3.28 -4.32 -4.18
N PRO A 17 -2.53 -5.03 -3.32
CA PRO A 17 -2.39 -4.60 -1.94
C PRO A 17 -1.67 -3.24 -1.94
N TYR A 18 -2.02 -2.34 -1.03
CA TYR A 18 -1.32 -1.07 -0.85
C TYR A 18 -1.41 -0.61 0.60
N THR A 19 -0.49 0.26 1.01
CA THR A 19 -0.53 0.97 2.29
C THR A 19 -1.28 2.28 2.12
N VAL A 20 -2.27 2.54 2.96
CA VAL A 20 -2.94 3.84 3.08
C VAL A 20 -2.19 4.71 4.07
N ILE A 21 -1.83 5.92 3.64
CA ILE A 21 -1.18 6.94 4.45
C ILE A 21 -2.19 8.07 4.71
N PHE A 22 -2.71 8.13 5.92
CA PHE A 22 -3.61 9.19 6.37
C PHE A 22 -2.84 10.50 6.63
N PRO A 23 -3.54 11.65 6.61
CA PRO A 23 -2.93 12.93 6.98
C PRO A 23 -2.35 12.89 8.40
N THR A 24 -1.24 13.59 8.60
CA THR A 24 -0.40 13.47 9.81
C THR A 24 -1.07 14.05 11.06
N ASP A 25 -1.96 15.03 10.89
CA ASP A 25 -2.72 15.64 11.96
C ASP A 25 -4.09 14.99 12.08
N GLY A 26 -4.35 14.28 13.19
CA GLY A 26 -5.68 13.74 13.53
C GLY A 26 -6.12 12.48 12.77
N GLY A 27 -5.37 12.02 11.77
CA GLY A 27 -5.66 10.80 11.01
C GLY A 27 -5.32 9.50 11.76
N PRO A 28 -5.90 8.35 11.35
CA PRO A 28 -5.47 7.02 11.77
C PRO A 28 -3.99 6.75 11.45
N PRO A 29 -3.34 5.77 12.11
CA PRO A 29 -2.00 5.36 11.71
C PRO A 29 -2.00 4.78 10.28
N PRO A 30 -0.87 4.85 9.56
CA PRO A 30 -0.71 4.15 8.29
C PRO A 30 -1.09 2.68 8.40
N ALA A 31 -1.83 2.17 7.42
CA ALA A 31 -2.36 0.81 7.46
C ALA A 31 -2.28 0.13 6.09
N ASP A 32 -1.88 -1.13 6.10
CA ASP A 32 -1.94 -2.00 4.92
C ASP A 32 -3.36 -2.54 4.76
N LEU A 33 -3.81 -2.66 3.51
CA LEU A 33 -5.06 -3.35 3.24
C LEU A 33 -4.93 -4.86 3.48
N GLU A 34 -5.84 -5.41 4.29
CA GLU A 34 -5.95 -6.87 4.48
C GLU A 34 -6.36 -7.60 3.20
N HIS A 35 -7.19 -6.93 2.39
CA HIS A 35 -7.68 -7.46 1.12
C HIS A 35 -7.26 -6.55 -0.03
N PRO A 36 -6.62 -7.11 -1.09
CA PRO A 36 -6.23 -6.31 -2.24
C PRO A 36 -7.44 -5.64 -2.91
N ALA A 37 -7.28 -4.38 -3.29
CA ALA A 37 -8.32 -3.58 -3.95
C ALA A 37 -7.75 -2.91 -5.21
N ALA A 38 -8.62 -2.33 -6.04
CA ALA A 38 -8.15 -1.47 -7.12
C ALA A 38 -7.32 -0.32 -6.54
N LEU A 39 -6.19 -0.01 -7.16
CA LEU A 39 -5.38 1.13 -6.76
C LEU A 39 -6.13 2.41 -7.17
N PRO A 40 -6.45 3.31 -6.23
CA PRO A 40 -7.21 4.50 -6.54
C PRO A 40 -6.38 5.49 -7.36
N ARG A 41 -7.06 6.40 -8.06
CA ARG A 41 -6.43 7.48 -8.82
C ARG A 41 -6.34 8.74 -7.98
N ILE A 42 -5.36 9.59 -8.30
CA ILE A 42 -5.25 10.93 -7.70
C ILE A 42 -6.54 11.72 -7.99
N GLY A 43 -7.08 12.37 -6.95
CA GLY A 43 -8.35 13.09 -6.97
C GLY A 43 -9.57 12.25 -6.63
N GLU A 44 -9.46 10.92 -6.55
CA GLU A 44 -10.57 10.07 -6.11
C GLU A 44 -10.84 10.25 -4.61
N THR A 45 -12.11 10.13 -4.23
CA THR A 45 -12.55 10.19 -2.84
C THR A 45 -12.53 8.78 -2.23
N VAL A 46 -11.99 8.67 -1.01
CA VAL A 46 -11.97 7.46 -0.21
C VAL A 46 -12.76 7.70 1.08
N GLU A 47 -13.65 6.78 1.42
CA GLU A 47 -14.38 6.78 2.69
C GLU A 47 -13.75 5.79 3.66
N TYR A 48 -13.36 6.29 4.84
CA TYR A 48 -12.90 5.48 5.95
C TYR A 48 -14.02 5.35 6.99
N LEU A 49 -14.39 4.11 7.32
CA LEU A 49 -15.38 3.78 8.35
C LEU A 49 -14.65 3.28 9.60
N ASP A 50 -14.77 4.00 10.71
CA ASP A 50 -14.15 3.60 11.97
C ASP A 50 -14.97 2.54 12.73
N HIS A 51 -14.42 2.00 13.82
CA HIS A 51 -15.10 0.99 14.65
C HIS A 51 -16.37 1.49 15.35
N ALA A 52 -16.58 2.80 15.42
CA ALA A 52 -17.80 3.42 15.94
C ALA A 52 -18.84 3.69 14.83
N GLY A 53 -18.53 3.34 13.58
CA GLY A 53 -19.38 3.57 12.41
C GLY A 53 -19.33 5.00 11.88
N ARG A 54 -18.38 5.83 12.31
CA ARG A 54 -18.20 7.19 11.78
C ARG A 54 -17.49 7.11 10.44
N CYS A 55 -18.05 7.80 9.45
CA CYS A 55 -17.48 7.93 8.12
C CYS A 55 -16.64 9.21 8.02
N GLN A 56 -15.40 9.08 7.56
CA GLN A 56 -14.50 10.18 7.26
C GLN A 56 -14.13 10.14 5.78
N ARG A 57 -14.14 11.30 5.13
CA ARG A 57 -13.84 11.43 3.70
C ARG A 57 -12.46 11.99 3.49
N TYR A 58 -11.75 11.36 2.59
CA TYR A 58 -10.41 11.74 2.18
C TYR A 58 -10.33 11.84 0.66
N VAL A 59 -9.41 12.64 0.16
CA VAL A 59 -9.06 12.70 -1.26
C VAL A 59 -7.67 12.11 -1.43
N VAL A 60 -7.51 11.27 -2.45
CA VAL A 60 -6.19 10.74 -2.83
C VAL A 60 -5.37 11.86 -3.46
N VAL A 61 -4.27 12.21 -2.82
CA VAL A 61 -3.39 13.30 -3.29
C VAL A 61 -2.14 12.78 -3.98
N ASP A 62 -1.71 11.56 -3.68
CA ASP A 62 -0.57 10.92 -4.32
C ASP A 62 -0.64 9.39 -4.27
N VAL A 63 -0.01 8.75 -5.24
CA VAL A 63 0.11 7.29 -5.35
C VAL A 63 1.54 6.94 -5.71
N VAL A 64 2.30 6.51 -4.71
CA VAL A 64 3.74 6.22 -4.85
C VAL A 64 3.96 4.73 -4.99
N HIS A 65 4.42 4.31 -6.17
CA HIS A 65 4.90 2.95 -6.39
C HIS A 65 6.31 2.84 -5.82
N THR A 66 6.53 1.86 -4.93
CA THR A 66 7.83 1.66 -4.32
C THR A 66 8.63 0.62 -5.08
N LEU A 67 9.94 0.85 -5.23
CA LEU A 67 10.89 -0.09 -5.80
C LEU A 67 11.94 -0.42 -4.75
N GLN A 68 12.34 -1.68 -4.68
CA GLN A 68 13.36 -2.16 -3.77
C GLN A 68 14.31 -3.09 -4.51
N VAL A 69 15.56 -3.17 -4.06
CA VAL A 69 16.53 -4.13 -4.59
C VAL A 69 16.00 -5.53 -4.34
N ALA A 70 15.96 -6.35 -5.39
CA ALA A 70 15.60 -7.75 -5.27
C ALA A 70 16.71 -8.46 -4.51
N SER A 71 16.35 -9.16 -3.44
CA SER A 71 17.28 -10.02 -2.71
C SER A 71 17.76 -11.11 -3.66
N GLU A 72 19.02 -11.06 -4.10
CA GLU A 72 19.65 -12.11 -4.90
C GLU A 72 19.83 -13.42 -4.11
N HIS A 73 19.65 -13.36 -2.78
CA HIS A 73 19.90 -14.45 -1.87
C HIS A 73 18.60 -15.02 -1.27
N ARG A 74 18.12 -16.13 -1.81
CA ARG A 74 17.34 -17.08 -1.02
C ARG A 74 18.36 -17.87 -0.19
N PRO A 75 18.41 -17.75 1.15
CA PRO A 75 19.24 -18.67 1.93
C PRO A 75 18.76 -20.09 1.64
N VAL A 76 19.64 -20.91 1.05
CA VAL A 76 19.40 -22.35 0.96
C VAL A 76 19.44 -22.84 2.41
N VAL A 77 18.27 -23.18 2.94
CA VAL A 77 18.18 -23.80 4.26
C VAL A 77 18.81 -25.17 4.12
N GLY A 78 20.11 -25.28 4.46
CA GLY A 78 20.72 -26.56 4.74
C GLY A 78 19.87 -27.24 5.81
N ALA A 79 19.47 -28.48 5.56
CA ALA A 79 18.67 -29.27 6.49
C ALA A 79 19.48 -29.56 7.76
N GLU A 80 19.53 -28.61 8.68
CA GLU A 80 20.11 -28.78 10.00
C GLU A 80 19.11 -28.24 11.05
N PRO A 81 18.97 -28.93 12.19
CA PRO A 81 17.79 -28.82 13.05
C PRO A 81 17.68 -27.46 13.75
N SER A 82 16.43 -26.98 13.78
CA SER A 82 15.97 -25.71 14.33
C SER A 82 16.56 -25.37 15.70
N LEU A 83 17.26 -24.24 15.78
CA LEU A 83 17.45 -23.47 17.01
C LEU A 83 16.60 -22.19 16.95
N PRO A 84 16.03 -21.73 18.08
CA PRO A 84 15.01 -20.69 18.11
C PRO A 84 15.55 -19.34 17.65
N ALA A 85 14.67 -18.60 16.97
CA ALA A 85 14.93 -17.34 16.25
C ALA A 85 15.78 -16.34 17.04
N GLY A 86 17.06 -16.26 16.67
CA GLY A 86 17.92 -15.14 17.02
C GLY A 86 17.47 -13.91 16.24
N VAL A 87 17.07 -12.87 16.98
CA VAL A 87 16.72 -11.54 16.49
C VAL A 87 17.71 -11.11 15.40
N ALA A 88 17.24 -10.94 14.16
CA ALA A 88 18.03 -10.34 13.10
C ALA A 88 18.34 -8.91 13.53
N ARG A 89 19.55 -8.68 14.05
CA ARG A 89 20.07 -7.32 14.19
C ARG A 89 20.27 -6.81 12.77
N GLU A 90 19.34 -6.00 12.28
CA GLU A 90 19.59 -5.11 11.15
C GLU A 90 20.77 -4.21 11.55
N GLN A 91 21.98 -4.61 11.18
CA GLN A 91 23.05 -3.65 11.00
C GLN A 91 22.54 -2.67 9.96
N ARG A 92 22.16 -1.49 10.42
CA ARG A 92 21.82 -0.34 9.57
C ARG A 92 23.04 -0.06 8.71
N ALA A 93 23.10 -0.70 7.54
CA ALA A 93 24.06 -0.37 6.51
C ALA A 93 23.85 1.11 6.15
N PRO A 94 24.93 1.87 5.89
CA PRO A 94 24.81 3.25 5.44
C PRO A 94 23.94 3.28 4.18
N ASP A 95 23.21 4.39 3.95
CA ASP A 95 22.40 4.67 2.75
C ASP A 95 23.12 4.16 1.49
N GLU A 96 22.85 2.92 1.11
CA GLU A 96 23.43 2.31 -0.05
C GLU A 96 22.57 2.85 -1.20
N ALA A 97 23.06 3.89 -1.86
CA ALA A 97 22.58 4.21 -3.21
C ALA A 97 22.52 2.89 -3.97
N PRO A 98 21.42 2.58 -4.70
CA PRO A 98 21.25 1.27 -5.33
C PRO A 98 22.49 0.96 -6.16
N SER A 99 23.36 0.09 -5.64
CA SER A 99 24.62 -0.29 -6.25
C SER A 99 24.28 -0.91 -7.60
N GLY A 100 24.79 -0.31 -8.67
CA GLY A 100 24.14 -0.19 -9.98
C GLY A 100 23.96 -1.43 -10.86
N ASP A 101 23.86 -2.65 -10.31
CA ASP A 101 23.66 -3.88 -11.08
C ASP A 101 22.59 -4.83 -10.49
N GLY A 102 22.00 -4.54 -9.33
CA GLY A 102 20.98 -5.40 -8.72
C GLY A 102 19.62 -5.31 -9.42
N ALA A 103 18.98 -6.45 -9.66
CA ALA A 103 17.61 -6.48 -10.19
C ALA A 103 16.64 -5.77 -9.22
N LEU A 104 15.64 -5.05 -9.74
CA LEU A 104 14.62 -4.38 -8.94
C LEU A 104 13.36 -5.25 -8.81
N ARG A 105 12.71 -5.20 -7.65
CA ARG A 105 11.35 -5.73 -7.45
C ARG A 105 10.42 -4.64 -6.95
N ALA A 106 9.13 -4.75 -7.28
CA ALA A 106 8.12 -3.86 -6.75
C ALA A 106 7.97 -4.08 -5.23
N GLY A 107 7.87 -2.98 -4.50
CA GLY A 107 7.36 -2.96 -3.13
C GLY A 107 5.87 -2.67 -3.10
N LEU A 108 5.33 -2.52 -1.90
CA LEU A 108 3.93 -2.18 -1.71
C LEU A 108 3.70 -0.71 -2.10
N PRO A 109 2.74 -0.39 -3.00
CA PRO A 109 2.37 0.99 -3.28
C PRO A 109 1.85 1.69 -2.04
N ARG A 110 2.06 3.01 -1.98
CA ARG A 110 1.58 3.88 -0.90
C ARG A 110 0.60 4.89 -1.47
N VAL A 111 -0.60 4.92 -0.91
CA VAL A 111 -1.67 5.86 -1.28
C VAL A 111 -1.73 6.94 -0.21
N PHE A 112 -1.48 8.19 -0.57
CA PHE A 112 -1.51 9.31 0.35
C PHE A 112 -2.85 10.01 0.28
N LEU A 113 -3.40 10.28 1.46
CA LEU A 113 -4.70 10.89 1.65
C LEU A 113 -4.54 12.30 2.24
N ALA A 114 -5.38 13.21 1.78
CA ALA A 114 -5.65 14.49 2.45
C ALA A 114 -7.11 14.49 2.91
N GLU A 115 -7.42 15.30 3.92
CA GLU A 115 -8.81 15.55 4.30
C GLU A 115 -9.56 16.08 3.08
N ALA A 116 -10.73 15.50 2.79
CA ALA A 116 -11.64 16.13 1.85
C ALA A 116 -12.09 17.44 2.52
N GLU A 117 -11.93 18.59 1.85
CA GLU A 117 -12.55 19.82 2.34
C GLU A 117 -14.02 19.50 2.60
N ALA A 118 -14.44 19.61 3.86
CA ALA A 118 -15.84 19.59 4.17
C ALA A 118 -16.40 20.81 3.45
N ASP A 119 -17.15 20.59 2.36
CA ASP A 119 -17.90 21.65 1.69
C ASP A 119 -18.62 22.43 2.79
N HIS A 120 -18.05 23.59 3.15
CA HIS A 120 -18.75 24.63 3.89
C HIS A 120 -19.74 25.23 2.89
N LEU A 121 -20.79 24.46 2.58
CA LEU A 121 -22.05 25.04 2.15
C LEU A 121 -22.66 25.72 3.38
N GLY A 122 -22.19 26.94 3.63
CA GLY A 122 -22.93 27.96 4.39
C GLY A 122 -23.95 28.66 3.50
#